data_AF-K2QK27-F1
#
_entry.id   AF-K2QK27-F1
#
_cell.length_a   1.000
_cell.length_b   1.000
_cell.length_c   1.000
_cell.angle_alpha   90.00
_cell.angle_beta   90.00
_cell.angle_gamma   90.00
#
_symmetry.space_group_name_H-M   'P 1'
#
loop_
_entity.id
_entity.type
_entity.pdbx_description
1 polymer ?
#
loop_
_entity_poly.entity_id
_entity_poly.type
_entity_poly.pdbx_seq_one_letter_code
_entity_poly.pdbx_strand_id
1 'polypeptide(L)'
;MLTRGSRSFTPVTGLDGGCIKGSTNTSSVPPLEPDVVGTYDTTVLSALDDTLKLLHSAGIKAIISPHDAGQINGANGCDAYCNKYGSQTNFYSSTEGKADYDARLSTVLNFESPNFGGRKWSQLDEVIVAFDLQNEPMINAVQLIQQNDPDDWLCGRAGVLKGLIGEDSGVKVATGGIGGSHYCCDHQFNDLPKALHCDAIDIISVHGYMSKAADWAYFITGDASVVDAVEAAGTGKKIMVEEWGVGADVIDGFDEQVAVFNNAGVPWVSQAFILPQKRQWLID
;
A
#
# COMPACT_ATOMS: atom_id res chain seq x y z
N MET A 1 -7.96 29.97 -33.90
CA MET A 1 -8.33 28.55 -34.06
C MET A 1 -7.03 27.76 -34.01
N LEU A 2 -6.63 27.31 -32.81
CA LEU A 2 -5.39 26.56 -32.57
C LEU A 2 -5.80 25.12 -32.23
N THR A 3 -5.47 24.19 -33.11
CA THR A 3 -5.68 22.76 -32.91
C THR A 3 -4.67 22.26 -31.87
N ARG A 4 -5.17 21.63 -30.81
CA ARG A 4 -4.36 20.87 -29.84
C ARG A 4 -3.72 19.70 -30.58
N GLY A 5 -2.40 19.70 -30.72
CA GLY A 5 -1.65 18.51 -31.08
C GLY A 5 -1.76 17.49 -29.95
N SER A 6 -2.34 16.33 -30.25
CA SER A 6 -2.34 15.16 -29.38
C SER A 6 -0.89 14.73 -29.15
N ARG A 7 -0.36 14.99 -27.94
CA ARG A 7 0.85 14.29 -27.50
C ARG A 7 0.40 12.90 -27.09
N SER A 8 0.79 11.89 -27.86
CA SER A 8 0.69 10.49 -27.45
C SER A 8 1.57 10.32 -26.22
N PHE A 9 0.97 9.97 -25.08
CA PHE A 9 1.71 9.51 -23.92
C PHE A 9 2.14 8.07 -24.17
N THR A 10 3.43 7.85 -24.41
CA THR A 10 3.99 6.50 -24.38
C THR A 10 4.21 6.15 -22.91
N PRO A 11 3.66 5.03 -22.40
CA PRO A 11 3.94 4.57 -21.05
C PRO A 11 5.46 4.49 -20.82
N VAL A 12 5.90 4.67 -19.57
CA VAL A 12 7.32 4.65 -19.17
C VAL A 12 8.04 3.34 -19.56
N THR A 13 7.29 2.30 -19.91
CA THR A 13 7.76 1.01 -20.45
C THR A 13 8.16 1.03 -21.92
N GLY A 14 7.71 2.01 -22.72
CA GLY A 14 7.88 1.98 -24.17
C GLY A 14 7.09 0.86 -24.87
N LEU A 15 6.08 0.28 -24.21
CA LEU A 15 5.25 -0.81 -24.74
C LEU A 15 3.83 -0.30 -25.06
N ASP A 16 3.28 -0.81 -26.16
CA ASP A 16 1.89 -0.58 -26.57
C ASP A 16 0.94 -1.46 -25.73
N GLY A 17 0.71 -1.09 -24.47
CA GLY A 17 -0.24 -1.77 -23.58
C GLY A 17 0.37 -2.78 -22.59
N GLY A 18 -0.32 -2.94 -21.46
CA GLY A 18 0.15 -3.66 -20.27
C GLY A 18 0.24 -5.19 -20.39
N CYS A 19 1.11 -5.79 -19.57
CA CYS A 19 1.02 -7.13 -18.97
C CYS A 19 2.37 -7.69 -18.45
N ILE A 20 3.50 -6.99 -18.58
CA ILE A 20 4.75 -7.46 -17.95
C ILE A 20 4.92 -6.73 -16.62
N LYS A 21 4.39 -7.28 -15.52
CA LYS A 21 4.76 -6.82 -14.17
C LYS A 21 6.22 -7.26 -13.90
N GLY A 22 7.02 -6.36 -13.34
CA GLY A 22 8.39 -6.67 -12.89
C GLY A 22 9.50 -6.36 -13.90
N SER A 23 10.73 -6.29 -13.37
CA SER A 23 11.97 -6.17 -14.14
C SER A 23 12.43 -7.57 -14.58
N THR A 24 13.06 -7.72 -15.74
CA THR A 24 13.77 -8.98 -16.10
C THR A 24 15.15 -9.09 -15.44
N ASN A 25 15.59 -8.02 -14.78
CA ASN A 25 16.81 -7.97 -13.98
C ASN A 25 16.39 -7.99 -12.51
N THR A 26 16.26 -9.19 -11.95
CA THR A 26 15.90 -9.41 -10.54
C THR A 26 17.01 -10.17 -9.82
N SER A 27 17.28 -9.75 -8.59
CA SER A 27 17.98 -10.56 -7.61
C SER A 27 16.94 -11.05 -6.62
N SER A 28 16.93 -12.36 -6.33
CA SER A 28 16.08 -12.89 -5.26
C SER A 28 16.61 -12.40 -3.91
N VAL A 29 15.69 -11.98 -3.06
CA VAL A 29 15.97 -11.53 -1.69
C VAL A 29 15.09 -12.37 -0.77
N PRO A 30 15.63 -12.96 0.31
CA PRO A 30 14.84 -13.78 1.20
C PRO A 30 13.73 -12.96 1.89
N PRO A 31 12.59 -13.58 2.27
CA PRO A 31 11.58 -12.91 3.07
C PRO A 31 12.15 -12.47 4.41
N LEU A 32 11.53 -11.44 5.02
CA LEU A 32 11.89 -11.00 6.38
C LEU A 32 11.77 -12.14 7.40
N GLU A 33 10.77 -13.00 7.25
CA GLU A 33 10.56 -14.19 8.08
C GLU A 33 10.44 -15.38 7.13
N PRO A 34 11.55 -16.08 6.81
CA PRO A 34 11.55 -17.07 5.73
C PRO A 34 10.67 -18.28 6.04
N ASP A 35 10.70 -18.76 7.29
CA ASP A 35 10.03 -20.01 7.67
C ASP A 35 9.22 -19.90 8.97
N VAL A 36 9.72 -19.14 9.96
CA VAL A 36 9.17 -19.11 11.33
C VAL A 36 8.92 -17.68 11.76
N VAL A 37 7.70 -17.42 12.23
CA VAL A 37 7.31 -16.13 12.81
C VAL A 37 8.21 -15.78 13.99
N GLY A 38 8.76 -14.57 13.99
CA GLY A 38 9.70 -14.07 14.99
C GLY A 38 11.18 -14.39 14.70
N THR A 39 11.49 -15.10 13.60
CA THR A 39 12.88 -15.33 13.17
C THR A 39 13.19 -14.44 11.97
N TYR A 40 13.88 -13.33 12.21
CA TYR A 40 14.06 -12.28 11.22
C TYR A 40 15.36 -12.41 10.41
N ASP A 41 15.25 -12.44 9.08
CA ASP A 41 16.34 -12.19 8.13
C ASP A 41 16.21 -10.76 7.56
N THR A 42 17.08 -9.86 8.02
CA THR A 42 17.04 -8.44 7.65
C THR A 42 17.72 -8.13 6.31
N THR A 43 18.11 -9.15 5.53
CA THR A 43 18.67 -8.97 4.18
C THR A 43 17.71 -8.18 3.29
N VAL A 44 16.40 -8.42 3.41
CA VAL A 44 15.38 -7.64 2.67
C VAL A 44 15.32 -6.18 3.09
N LEU A 45 15.44 -5.90 4.38
CA LEU A 45 15.44 -4.52 4.87
C LEU A 45 16.70 -3.79 4.39
N SER A 46 17.84 -4.47 4.33
CA SER A 46 19.08 -3.90 3.77
C SER A 46 18.94 -3.57 2.27
N ALA A 47 18.35 -4.46 1.48
CA ALA A 47 18.11 -4.23 0.05
C ALA A 47 17.09 -3.10 -0.19
N LEU A 48 16.06 -3.00 0.64
CA LEU A 48 15.11 -1.89 0.61
C LEU A 48 15.76 -0.58 1.08
N ASP A 49 16.68 -0.62 2.04
CA ASP A 49 17.42 0.56 2.51
C ASP A 49 18.29 1.17 1.41
N ASP A 50 18.95 0.32 0.61
CA ASP A 50 19.66 0.75 -0.60
C ASP A 50 18.71 1.40 -1.61
N THR A 51 17.47 0.88 -1.71
CA THR A 51 16.43 1.49 -2.56
C THR A 51 16.01 2.86 -2.01
N LEU A 52 15.80 3.00 -0.70
CA LEU A 52 15.48 4.27 -0.05
C LEU A 52 16.56 5.31 -0.32
N LYS A 53 17.85 4.95 -0.26
CA LYS A 53 18.94 5.85 -0.63
C LYS A 53 18.83 6.38 -2.06
N LEU A 54 18.47 5.52 -3.01
CA LEU A 54 18.28 5.92 -4.40
C LEU A 54 17.07 6.85 -4.55
N LEU A 55 15.95 6.53 -3.89
CA LEU A 55 14.75 7.37 -3.89
C LEU A 55 15.04 8.75 -3.30
N HIS A 56 15.70 8.80 -2.14
CA HIS A 56 16.10 10.04 -1.49
C HIS A 56 17.00 10.89 -2.40
N SER A 57 17.99 10.27 -3.05
CA SER A 57 18.88 10.95 -4.00
C SER A 57 18.14 11.50 -5.23
N ALA A 58 17.00 10.91 -5.58
CA ALA A 58 16.12 11.36 -6.65
C ALA A 58 15.02 12.34 -6.18
N GLY A 59 14.95 12.67 -4.88
CA GLY A 59 13.88 13.49 -4.32
C GLY A 59 12.51 12.79 -4.27
N ILE A 60 12.50 11.45 -4.29
CA ILE A 60 11.31 10.61 -4.21
C ILE A 60 11.21 10.04 -2.79
N LYS A 61 9.98 9.89 -2.29
CA LYS A 61 9.70 9.23 -1.01
C LYS A 61 8.93 7.93 -1.21
N ALA A 62 9.05 7.02 -0.25
CA ALA A 62 8.41 5.71 -0.24
C ALA A 62 7.22 5.66 0.72
N ILE A 63 6.26 4.80 0.39
CA ILE A 63 5.31 4.23 1.34
C ILE A 63 5.72 2.77 1.49
N ILE A 64 5.76 2.27 2.72
CA ILE A 64 6.25 0.92 3.00
C ILE A 64 5.14 0.11 3.67
N SER A 65 4.68 -0.92 2.97
CA SER A 65 3.85 -1.97 3.54
C SER A 65 4.71 -3.02 4.25
N PRO A 66 4.62 -3.18 5.58
CA PRO A 66 5.48 -4.10 6.33
C PRO A 66 5.22 -5.59 6.02
N HIS A 67 4.06 -5.92 5.44
CA HIS A 67 3.63 -7.28 5.13
C HIS A 67 2.47 -7.24 4.11
N ASP A 68 2.25 -8.34 3.39
CA ASP A 68 1.14 -8.53 2.46
C ASP A 68 0.12 -9.55 2.98
N ALA A 69 -1.12 -9.11 3.26
CA ALA A 69 -2.17 -9.98 3.77
C ALA A 69 -2.45 -11.20 2.87
N GLY A 70 -2.23 -11.06 1.55
CA GLY A 70 -2.37 -12.12 0.58
C GLY A 70 -1.42 -13.31 0.79
N GLN A 71 -0.38 -13.15 1.62
CA GLN A 71 0.54 -14.23 2.02
C GLN A 71 -0.01 -15.13 3.13
N ILE A 72 -1.11 -14.73 3.79
CA ILE A 72 -1.72 -15.52 4.88
C ILE A 72 -2.81 -16.41 4.28
N ASN A 73 -2.39 -17.47 3.58
CA ASN A 73 -3.28 -18.41 2.89
C ASN A 73 -4.23 -17.69 1.90
N GLY A 74 -3.66 -16.77 1.11
CA GLY A 74 -4.38 -15.94 0.15
C GLY A 74 -3.87 -16.12 -1.28
N ALA A 75 -4.21 -15.17 -2.15
CA ALA A 75 -3.84 -15.21 -3.56
C ALA A 75 -2.32 -15.11 -3.80
N ASN A 76 -1.56 -14.58 -2.84
CA ASN A 76 -0.15 -14.25 -3.02
C ASN A 76 0.80 -15.30 -2.43
N GLY A 77 0.29 -16.25 -1.63
CA GLY A 77 1.07 -17.37 -1.14
C GLY A 77 0.71 -17.84 0.27
N CYS A 78 1.70 -18.51 0.87
CA CYS A 78 1.64 -19.03 2.23
C CYS A 78 3.01 -18.83 2.89
N ASP A 79 3.14 -17.76 3.67
CA ASP A 79 4.36 -17.43 4.41
C ASP A 79 4.37 -18.00 5.83
N ALA A 80 5.30 -17.53 6.68
CA ALA A 80 5.40 -17.94 8.07
C ALA A 80 4.10 -17.73 8.87
N TYR A 81 3.33 -16.66 8.61
CA TYR A 81 2.05 -16.41 9.27
C TYR A 81 0.96 -17.37 8.75
N CYS A 82 0.95 -17.68 7.45
CA CYS A 82 0.10 -18.74 6.93
C CYS A 82 0.39 -20.09 7.60
N ASN A 83 1.68 -20.48 7.70
CA ASN A 83 2.08 -21.73 8.33
C ASN A 83 1.69 -21.81 9.81
N LYS A 84 1.78 -20.68 10.54
CA LYS A 84 1.44 -20.62 11.97
C LYS A 84 -0.05 -20.57 12.25
N TYR A 85 -0.81 -19.75 11.51
CA TYR A 85 -2.22 -19.45 11.83
C TYR A 85 -3.23 -20.14 10.90
N GLY A 86 -2.80 -20.59 9.72
CA GLY A 86 -3.61 -21.29 8.72
C GLY A 86 -4.66 -20.45 7.99
N SER A 87 -5.11 -19.33 8.58
CA SER A 87 -6.06 -18.42 7.97
C SER A 87 -5.89 -16.98 8.45
N GLN A 88 -6.31 -16.04 7.61
CA GLN A 88 -6.41 -14.63 7.97
C GLN A 88 -7.29 -14.42 9.22
N THR A 89 -8.46 -15.04 9.31
CA THR A 89 -9.35 -14.91 10.48
C THR A 89 -8.64 -15.26 11.79
N ASN A 90 -7.89 -16.37 11.84
CA ASN A 90 -7.15 -16.77 13.04
C ASN A 90 -6.01 -15.79 13.37
N PHE A 91 -5.30 -15.32 12.34
CA PHE A 91 -4.23 -14.34 12.52
C PHE A 91 -4.76 -13.02 13.11
N TYR A 92 -5.81 -12.44 12.53
CA TYR A 92 -6.34 -11.14 12.93
C TYR A 92 -7.07 -11.17 14.28
N SER A 93 -7.76 -12.27 14.61
CA SER A 93 -8.54 -12.36 15.86
C SER A 93 -7.71 -12.78 17.08
N SER A 94 -6.61 -13.50 16.89
CA SER A 94 -5.84 -14.03 18.02
C SER A 94 -4.94 -12.98 18.68
N THR A 95 -4.88 -13.02 20.01
CA THR A 95 -3.90 -12.21 20.79
C THR A 95 -2.46 -12.50 20.37
N GLU A 96 -2.15 -13.76 20.05
CA GLU A 96 -0.82 -14.16 19.60
C GLU A 96 -0.50 -13.61 18.21
N GLY A 97 -1.42 -13.69 17.24
CA GLY A 97 -1.22 -13.10 15.90
C GLY A 97 -0.99 -11.60 15.94
N LYS A 98 -1.76 -10.89 16.78
CA LYS A 98 -1.56 -9.46 17.06
C LYS A 98 -0.15 -9.19 17.61
N ALA A 99 0.28 -9.92 18.64
CA ALA A 99 1.58 -9.73 19.28
C ALA A 99 2.77 -10.06 18.35
N ASP A 100 2.66 -11.15 17.58
CA ASP A 100 3.67 -11.53 16.60
C ASP A 100 3.80 -10.49 15.48
N TYR A 101 2.67 -9.91 15.05
CA TYR A 101 2.71 -8.83 14.08
C TYR A 101 3.34 -7.56 14.66
N ASP A 102 3.07 -7.20 15.93
CA ASP A 102 3.75 -6.08 16.58
C ASP A 102 5.27 -6.25 16.64
N ALA A 103 5.73 -7.47 16.89
CA ALA A 103 7.16 -7.78 16.88
C ALA A 103 7.77 -7.57 15.48
N ARG A 104 7.04 -7.94 14.42
CA ARG A 104 7.45 -7.65 13.04
C ARG A 104 7.48 -6.14 12.77
N LEU A 105 6.43 -5.40 13.13
CA LEU A 105 6.38 -3.94 12.99
C LEU A 105 7.56 -3.28 13.71
N SER A 106 7.83 -3.70 14.95
CA SER A 106 8.98 -3.25 15.73
C SER A 106 10.30 -3.53 15.03
N THR A 107 10.47 -4.72 14.44
CA THR A 107 11.68 -5.08 13.69
C THR A 107 11.89 -4.20 12.47
N VAL A 108 10.84 -3.96 11.67
CA VAL A 108 10.90 -3.11 10.48
C VAL A 108 11.18 -1.66 10.85
N LEU A 109 10.42 -1.10 11.78
CA LEU A 109 10.51 0.34 12.12
C LEU A 109 11.79 0.68 12.88
N ASN A 110 12.32 -0.24 13.70
CA ASN A 110 13.59 -0.07 14.39
C ASN A 110 14.82 -0.47 13.56
N PHE A 111 14.67 -0.87 12.30
CA PHE A 111 15.81 -1.17 11.45
C PHE A 111 16.72 0.06 11.34
N GLU A 112 17.95 -0.09 11.83
CA GLU A 112 18.96 0.98 11.81
C GLU A 112 19.58 1.03 10.42
N SER A 113 19.29 2.11 9.70
CA SER A 113 19.72 2.26 8.32
C SER A 113 21.22 2.51 8.20
N PRO A 114 21.98 1.65 7.50
CA PRO A 114 23.37 1.94 7.16
C PRO A 114 23.49 3.15 6.21
N ASN A 115 22.50 3.40 5.36
CA ASN A 115 22.53 4.49 4.39
C ASN A 115 22.10 5.85 4.96
N PHE A 116 21.45 5.88 6.11
CA PHE A 116 20.96 7.10 6.77
C PHE A 116 21.58 7.32 8.16
N GLY A 117 22.83 6.89 8.34
CA GLY A 117 23.66 7.20 9.51
C GLY A 117 23.26 6.46 10.79
N GLY A 118 22.70 5.25 10.65
CA GLY A 118 22.24 4.42 11.76
C GLY A 118 20.89 4.85 12.35
N ARG A 119 20.23 5.86 11.76
CA ARG A 119 18.87 6.23 12.19
C ARG A 119 17.89 5.11 11.87
N LYS A 120 16.92 4.96 12.76
CA LYS A 120 15.83 4.01 12.58
C LYS A 120 14.96 4.44 11.42
N TRP A 121 14.45 3.49 10.65
CA TRP A 121 13.49 3.75 9.58
C TRP A 121 12.27 4.57 10.04
N SER A 122 11.82 4.39 11.28
CA SER A 122 10.75 5.18 11.87
C SER A 122 11.03 6.69 11.97
N GLN A 123 12.28 7.11 11.78
CA GLN A 123 12.78 8.49 11.88
C GLN A 123 13.27 9.07 10.54
N LEU A 124 13.02 8.38 9.42
CA LEU A 124 13.50 8.78 8.10
C LEU A 124 12.41 9.50 7.30
N ASP A 125 11.78 10.51 7.88
CA ASP A 125 10.69 11.25 7.23
C ASP A 125 11.15 12.05 5.99
N GLU A 126 12.46 12.21 5.80
CA GLU A 126 13.02 12.74 4.55
C GLU A 126 12.81 11.81 3.33
N VAL A 127 12.60 10.51 3.53
CA VAL A 127 12.48 9.51 2.44
C VAL A 127 11.30 8.55 2.62
N ILE A 128 10.72 8.43 3.81
CA ILE A 128 9.53 7.62 4.07
C ILE A 128 8.35 8.57 4.35
N VAL A 129 7.30 8.48 3.53
CA VAL A 129 6.03 9.20 3.77
C VAL A 129 5.25 8.52 4.86
N ALA A 130 5.07 7.20 4.73
CA ALA A 130 4.20 6.43 5.61
C ALA A 130 4.63 4.97 5.69
N PHE A 131 4.22 4.33 6.78
CA PHE A 131 4.08 2.88 6.87
C PHE A 131 2.60 2.52 6.76
N ASP A 132 2.27 1.55 5.92
CA ASP A 132 0.96 0.95 5.96
C ASP A 132 0.82 0.05 7.19
N LEU A 133 -0.42 -0.18 7.61
CA LEU A 133 -0.72 -1.25 8.57
C LEU A 133 -0.29 -2.60 8.02
N GLN A 134 -0.63 -2.87 6.75
CA GLN A 134 -0.34 -4.06 5.96
C GLN A 134 -0.89 -3.80 4.55
N ASN A 135 -0.36 -4.44 3.50
CA ASN A 135 -1.02 -4.42 2.20
C ASN A 135 -2.31 -5.25 2.23
N GLU A 136 -3.42 -4.65 1.81
CA GLU A 136 -4.78 -5.21 1.75
C GLU A 136 -5.21 -5.94 3.04
N PRO A 137 -5.20 -5.27 4.21
CA PRO A 137 -5.50 -5.93 5.48
C PRO A 137 -6.89 -6.58 5.45
N MET A 138 -6.98 -7.78 6.03
CA MET A 138 -8.20 -8.58 6.12
C MET A 138 -8.87 -8.97 4.80
N ILE A 139 -8.20 -8.84 3.65
CA ILE A 139 -8.79 -9.11 2.34
C ILE A 139 -9.59 -10.43 2.27
N ASN A 140 -9.06 -11.54 2.81
CA ASN A 140 -9.77 -12.83 2.85
C ASN A 140 -10.52 -13.12 4.16
N ALA A 141 -10.50 -12.21 5.14
CA ALA A 141 -11.23 -12.32 6.41
C ALA A 141 -12.56 -11.53 6.38
N VAL A 142 -13.37 -11.76 5.35
CA VAL A 142 -14.62 -11.02 5.06
C VAL A 142 -15.54 -10.86 6.27
N GLN A 143 -15.67 -11.89 7.11
CA GLN A 143 -16.51 -11.81 8.32
C GLN A 143 -16.03 -10.75 9.31
N LEU A 144 -14.71 -10.58 9.48
CA LEU A 144 -14.14 -9.56 10.36
C LEU A 144 -14.41 -8.16 9.79
N ILE A 145 -14.26 -7.98 8.48
CA ILE A 145 -14.58 -6.71 7.80
C ILE A 145 -16.07 -6.37 7.97
N GLN A 146 -16.96 -7.35 7.77
CA GLN A 146 -18.41 -7.16 7.95
C GLN A 146 -18.79 -6.79 9.39
N GLN A 147 -17.98 -7.20 10.36
CA GLN A 147 -18.14 -6.88 11.77
C GLN A 147 -17.38 -5.60 12.17
N ASN A 148 -16.81 -4.88 11.19
CA ASN A 148 -16.05 -3.64 11.33
C ASN A 148 -14.89 -3.80 12.33
N ASP A 149 -14.03 -4.80 12.07
CA ASP A 149 -12.86 -5.17 12.87
C ASP A 149 -13.21 -5.30 14.37
N PRO A 150 -13.94 -6.37 14.76
CA PRO A 150 -14.44 -6.54 16.13
C PRO A 150 -13.31 -6.74 17.16
N ASP A 151 -12.14 -7.10 16.65
CA ASP A 151 -10.96 -7.46 17.41
C ASP A 151 -9.96 -6.30 17.57
N ASP A 152 -10.31 -5.12 17.03
CA ASP A 152 -9.50 -3.89 17.07
C ASP A 152 -8.09 -4.08 16.51
N TRP A 153 -7.95 -4.92 15.48
CA TRP A 153 -6.67 -5.16 14.86
C TRP A 153 -6.14 -3.87 14.20
N LEU A 154 -6.97 -3.16 13.42
CA LEU A 154 -6.55 -1.97 12.68
C LEU A 154 -6.05 -0.87 13.62
N CYS A 155 -6.85 -0.48 14.60
CA CYS A 155 -6.46 0.58 15.53
C CYS A 155 -5.40 0.15 16.52
N GLY A 156 -5.43 -1.10 16.97
CA GLY A 156 -4.37 -1.65 17.79
C GLY A 156 -3.01 -1.57 17.08
N ARG A 157 -2.92 -1.99 15.81
CA ARG A 157 -1.66 -1.99 15.07
C ARG A 157 -1.26 -0.57 14.65
N ALA A 158 -2.22 0.29 14.32
CA ALA A 158 -1.95 1.71 14.07
C ALA A 158 -1.33 2.40 15.29
N GLY A 159 -1.85 2.12 16.50
CA GLY A 159 -1.29 2.63 17.75
C GLY A 159 0.15 2.17 18.00
N VAL A 160 0.46 0.92 17.66
CA VAL A 160 1.84 0.38 17.74
C VAL A 160 2.76 1.10 16.76
N LEU A 161 2.36 1.25 15.49
CA LEU A 161 3.14 2.03 14.52
C LEU A 161 3.38 3.47 15.00
N LYS A 162 2.34 4.16 15.47
CA LYS A 162 2.48 5.51 16.03
C LYS A 162 3.45 5.57 17.19
N GLY A 163 3.39 4.62 18.11
CA GLY A 163 4.32 4.55 19.23
C GLY A 163 5.78 4.34 18.81
N LEU A 164 6.00 3.54 17.76
CA LEU A 164 7.34 3.28 17.20
C LEU A 164 7.90 4.44 16.36
N ILE A 165 7.02 5.18 15.68
CA ILE A 165 7.36 6.41 14.93
C ILE A 165 7.73 7.54 15.91
N GLY A 166 6.96 7.69 16.99
CA GLY A 166 7.17 8.75 17.98
C GLY A 166 6.70 10.12 17.48
N GLU A 167 6.59 11.07 18.41
CA GLU A 167 6.00 12.39 18.13
C GLU A 167 6.92 13.31 17.31
N ASP A 168 8.23 13.07 17.36
CA ASP A 168 9.24 13.90 16.69
C ASP A 168 9.45 13.54 15.21
N SER A 169 8.85 12.45 14.73
CA SER A 169 8.99 11.98 13.35
C SER A 169 7.83 12.46 12.47
N GLY A 170 8.16 12.91 11.26
CA GLY A 170 7.17 13.29 10.25
C GLY A 170 6.48 12.10 9.57
N VAL A 171 6.97 10.87 9.76
CA VAL A 171 6.43 9.65 9.13
C VAL A 171 4.97 9.42 9.54
N LYS A 172 4.15 8.99 8.58
CA LYS A 172 2.72 8.76 8.75
C LYS A 172 2.35 7.28 8.89
N VAL A 173 1.13 7.03 9.36
CA VAL A 173 0.50 5.71 9.37
C VAL A 173 -0.63 5.71 8.36
N ALA A 174 -0.58 4.76 7.43
CA ALA A 174 -1.52 4.58 6.34
C ALA A 174 -2.25 3.23 6.45
N THR A 175 -3.43 3.11 5.84
CA THR A 175 -4.25 1.89 5.96
C THR A 175 -3.77 0.72 5.10
N GLY A 176 -3.07 0.98 4.00
CA GLY A 176 -2.64 -0.05 3.04
C GLY A 176 -3.75 -0.72 2.23
N GLY A 177 -4.87 -0.05 1.95
CA GLY A 177 -5.89 -0.54 1.00
C GLY A 177 -7.36 -0.39 1.42
N ILE A 178 -7.62 0.10 2.63
CA ILE A 178 -8.99 0.35 3.12
C ILE A 178 -9.60 1.59 2.46
N GLY A 179 -10.85 1.46 1.99
CA GLY A 179 -11.68 2.56 1.49
C GLY A 179 -12.10 2.39 0.03
N GLY A 180 -11.55 1.39 -0.66
CA GLY A 180 -11.97 1.04 -2.01
C GLY A 180 -12.67 -0.31 -2.07
N SER A 181 -12.72 -0.85 -3.27
CA SER A 181 -13.23 -2.20 -3.52
C SER A 181 -12.12 -3.20 -3.25
N HIS A 182 -12.15 -3.84 -2.08
CA HIS A 182 -11.36 -5.04 -1.81
C HIS A 182 -11.65 -6.15 -2.86
N TYR A 183 -12.90 -6.26 -3.35
CA TYR A 183 -13.27 -7.12 -4.47
C TYR A 183 -14.32 -6.48 -5.36
N CYS A 184 -14.07 -6.43 -6.68
CA CYS A 184 -15.00 -5.80 -7.60
C CYS A 184 -16.35 -6.56 -7.68
N CYS A 185 -17.42 -5.77 -7.81
CA CYS A 185 -18.75 -6.08 -8.36
C CYS A 185 -19.86 -6.62 -7.44
N ASP A 186 -19.58 -7.11 -6.23
CA ASP A 186 -20.62 -7.57 -5.29
C ASP A 186 -20.26 -7.45 -3.79
N HIS A 187 -19.06 -6.94 -3.46
CA HIS A 187 -18.54 -6.94 -2.09
C HIS A 187 -18.04 -5.55 -1.67
N GLN A 188 -18.94 -4.73 -1.13
CA GLN A 188 -18.62 -3.42 -0.53
C GLN A 188 -18.13 -3.55 0.92
N PHE A 189 -17.34 -4.57 1.23
CA PHE A 189 -16.82 -4.71 2.59
C PHE A 189 -15.60 -3.82 2.72
N ASN A 190 -15.69 -2.80 3.56
CA ASN A 190 -14.53 -2.04 3.98
C ASN A 190 -14.63 -1.76 5.49
N ASP A 191 -13.47 -1.65 6.12
CA ASP A 191 -13.33 -1.18 7.49
C ASP A 191 -13.14 0.34 7.54
N LEU A 192 -13.66 1.08 6.54
CA LEU A 192 -13.53 2.53 6.50
C LEU A 192 -14.14 3.18 7.74
N PRO A 193 -15.32 2.77 8.26
CA PRO A 193 -15.85 3.35 9.49
C PRO A 193 -14.90 3.22 10.68
N LYS A 194 -14.25 2.06 10.84
CA LYS A 194 -13.20 1.84 11.86
C LYS A 194 -12.00 2.75 11.63
N ALA A 195 -11.46 2.77 10.41
CA ALA A 195 -10.27 3.54 10.06
C ALA A 195 -10.47 5.06 10.25
N LEU A 196 -11.65 5.59 9.94
CA LEU A 196 -12.00 7.00 10.11
C LEU A 196 -11.92 7.44 11.58
N HIS A 197 -12.34 6.60 12.52
CA HIS A 197 -12.36 6.96 13.95
C HIS A 197 -11.08 6.56 14.68
N CYS A 198 -10.07 6.13 13.94
CA CYS A 198 -8.80 5.70 14.49
C CYS A 198 -7.81 6.87 14.56
N ASP A 199 -7.58 7.42 15.75
CA ASP A 199 -6.68 8.58 15.92
C ASP A 199 -5.25 8.30 15.44
N ALA A 200 -4.82 7.05 15.52
CA ALA A 200 -3.47 6.64 15.12
C ALA A 200 -3.26 6.55 13.59
N ILE A 201 -4.32 6.64 12.78
CA ILE A 201 -4.23 6.59 11.31
C ILE A 201 -4.19 8.02 10.75
N ASP A 202 -3.19 8.33 9.92
CA ASP A 202 -3.09 9.64 9.27
C ASP A 202 -3.65 9.64 7.84
N ILE A 203 -3.53 8.51 7.13
CA ILE A 203 -3.86 8.40 5.71
C ILE A 203 -4.79 7.19 5.47
N ILE A 204 -5.88 7.43 4.74
CA ILE A 204 -6.70 6.39 4.13
C ILE A 204 -6.12 6.08 2.74
N SER A 205 -5.40 4.97 2.62
CA SER A 205 -4.88 4.42 1.36
C SER A 205 -5.94 3.52 0.74
N VAL A 206 -6.43 3.92 -0.43
CA VAL A 206 -7.52 3.28 -1.17
C VAL A 206 -6.94 2.40 -2.27
N HIS A 207 -7.36 1.14 -2.31
CA HIS A 207 -7.01 0.20 -3.38
C HIS A 207 -8.23 -0.11 -4.27
N GLY A 208 -7.99 -0.50 -5.52
CA GLY A 208 -9.07 -0.96 -6.39
C GLY A 208 -8.63 -1.33 -7.81
N TYR A 209 -9.35 -2.28 -8.40
CA TYR A 209 -9.14 -2.72 -9.78
C TYR A 209 -10.46 -2.67 -10.54
N MET A 210 -10.72 -1.50 -11.15
CA MET A 210 -11.99 -1.21 -11.80
C MET A 210 -11.92 -1.37 -13.30
N SER A 211 -13.03 -1.81 -13.90
CA SER A 211 -13.19 -1.82 -15.35
C SER A 211 -13.59 -0.44 -15.89
N LYS A 212 -14.26 0.40 -15.08
CA LYS A 212 -14.80 1.70 -15.49
C LYS A 212 -14.37 2.83 -14.54
N ALA A 213 -14.23 4.03 -15.09
CA ALA A 213 -14.02 5.26 -14.33
C ALA A 213 -15.22 5.58 -13.42
N ALA A 214 -16.43 5.23 -13.83
CA ALA A 214 -17.62 5.42 -13.01
C ALA A 214 -17.58 4.62 -11.70
N ASP A 215 -16.94 3.44 -11.69
CA ASP A 215 -16.80 2.63 -10.48
C ASP A 215 -15.82 3.31 -9.50
N TRP A 216 -14.74 3.93 -10.01
CA TRP A 216 -13.90 4.80 -9.18
C TRP A 216 -14.66 6.02 -8.67
N ALA A 217 -15.47 6.66 -9.52
CA ALA A 217 -16.24 7.83 -9.12
C ALA A 217 -17.20 7.51 -7.96
N TYR A 218 -17.76 6.28 -7.92
CA TYR A 218 -18.60 5.79 -6.83
C TYR A 218 -17.87 5.80 -5.47
N PHE A 219 -16.63 5.32 -5.42
CA PHE A 219 -15.84 5.24 -4.18
C PHE A 219 -15.10 6.53 -3.82
N ILE A 220 -14.76 7.37 -4.80
CA ILE A 220 -13.97 8.59 -4.54
C ILE A 220 -14.86 9.81 -4.29
N THR A 221 -15.99 9.93 -4.99
CA THR A 221 -16.85 11.13 -4.97
C THR A 221 -18.36 10.84 -4.95
N GLY A 222 -18.77 9.56 -5.00
CA GLY A 222 -20.16 9.14 -5.13
C GLY A 222 -20.75 8.63 -3.82
N ASP A 223 -21.71 7.70 -3.90
CA ASP A 223 -22.46 7.26 -2.70
C ASP A 223 -21.58 6.56 -1.64
N ALA A 224 -20.45 5.97 -2.06
CA ALA A 224 -19.45 5.38 -1.15
C ALA A 224 -18.19 6.25 -1.04
N SER A 225 -18.32 7.57 -1.25
CA SER A 225 -17.22 8.54 -1.27
C SER A 225 -16.38 8.48 0.00
N VAL A 226 -15.11 8.12 -0.15
CA VAL A 226 -14.10 8.23 0.92
C VAL A 226 -13.84 9.71 1.25
N VAL A 227 -13.89 10.60 0.26
CA VAL A 227 -13.69 12.04 0.46
C VAL A 227 -14.76 12.62 1.37
N ASP A 228 -16.02 12.35 1.06
CA ASP A 228 -17.16 12.83 1.84
C ASP A 228 -17.18 12.19 3.22
N ALA A 229 -16.80 10.91 3.33
CA ALA A 229 -16.73 10.21 4.62
C ALA A 229 -15.67 10.82 5.55
N VAL A 230 -14.48 11.17 5.03
CA VAL A 230 -13.43 11.86 5.79
C VAL A 230 -13.87 13.28 6.18
N GLU A 231 -14.49 14.03 5.26
CA GLU A 231 -14.99 15.39 5.51
C GLU A 231 -16.10 15.39 6.57
N ALA A 232 -17.11 14.53 6.41
CA ALA A 232 -18.23 14.41 7.34
C ALA A 232 -17.80 13.96 8.74
N ALA A 233 -16.80 13.07 8.83
CA ALA A 233 -16.24 12.65 10.11
C ALA A 233 -15.37 13.74 10.76
N GLY A 234 -14.97 14.80 10.02
CA GLY A 234 -14.16 15.89 10.55
C GLY A 234 -12.77 15.47 11.03
N THR A 235 -12.25 14.34 10.54
CA THR A 235 -11.04 13.69 11.05
C THR A 235 -9.75 14.34 10.56
N GLY A 236 -9.82 15.09 9.46
CA GLY A 236 -8.67 15.73 8.81
C GLY A 236 -7.66 14.74 8.20
N LYS A 237 -7.99 13.45 8.13
CA LYS A 237 -7.14 12.41 7.53
C LYS A 237 -6.86 12.71 6.06
N LYS A 238 -5.69 12.29 5.59
CA LYS A 238 -5.35 12.36 4.16
C LYS A 238 -5.93 11.15 3.44
N ILE A 239 -6.11 11.29 2.13
CA ILE A 239 -6.61 10.23 1.26
C ILE A 239 -5.62 10.07 0.12
N MET A 240 -5.33 8.84 -0.27
CA MET A 240 -4.61 8.54 -1.51
C MET A 240 -5.16 7.27 -2.16
N VAL A 241 -5.09 7.18 -3.49
CA VAL A 241 -5.30 5.92 -4.21
C VAL A 241 -3.94 5.26 -4.38
N GLU A 242 -3.64 4.27 -3.55
CA GLU A 242 -2.29 3.72 -3.42
C GLU A 242 -2.01 2.53 -4.34
N GLU A 243 -3.06 1.78 -4.68
CA GLU A 243 -2.95 0.64 -5.58
C GLU A 243 -4.13 0.58 -6.53
N TRP A 244 -3.85 0.70 -7.82
CA TRP A 244 -4.83 0.53 -8.88
C TRP A 244 -4.16 0.26 -10.22
N GLY A 245 -4.90 -0.25 -11.19
CA GLY A 245 -4.37 -0.39 -12.55
C GLY A 245 -5.45 -0.70 -13.57
N VAL A 246 -5.08 -0.56 -14.85
CA VAL A 246 -5.92 -0.93 -15.98
C VAL A 246 -5.37 -2.18 -16.66
N GLY A 247 -6.19 -3.24 -16.68
CA GLY A 247 -5.91 -4.45 -17.45
C GLY A 247 -6.18 -4.26 -18.95
N ALA A 248 -5.88 -5.28 -19.75
CA ALA A 248 -6.14 -5.24 -21.20
C ALA A 248 -7.65 -5.21 -21.54
N ASP A 249 -8.48 -5.78 -20.66
CA ASP A 249 -9.92 -5.99 -20.89
C ASP A 249 -10.81 -5.00 -20.12
N VAL A 250 -10.27 -3.85 -19.71
CA VAL A 250 -11.07 -2.79 -19.05
C VAL A 250 -11.86 -1.98 -20.07
N ILE A 251 -12.96 -1.38 -19.62
CA ILE A 251 -13.84 -0.57 -20.47
C ILE A 251 -13.31 0.86 -20.61
N ASP A 252 -12.89 1.46 -19.51
CA ASP A 252 -12.31 2.81 -19.48
C ASP A 252 -10.80 2.71 -19.26
N GLY A 253 -10.04 3.43 -20.08
CA GLY A 253 -8.58 3.43 -20.07
C GLY A 253 -7.97 4.17 -18.88
N PHE A 254 -6.64 4.20 -18.85
CA PHE A 254 -5.86 4.81 -17.78
C PHE A 254 -6.24 6.29 -17.58
N ASP A 255 -6.31 7.06 -18.66
CA ASP A 255 -6.56 8.51 -18.60
C ASP A 255 -7.97 8.82 -18.07
N GLU A 256 -8.97 8.03 -18.49
CA GLU A 256 -10.35 8.16 -18.02
C GLU A 256 -10.47 7.88 -16.52
N GLN A 257 -9.82 6.82 -16.02
CA GLN A 257 -9.84 6.49 -14.60
C GLN A 257 -9.05 7.51 -13.75
N VAL A 258 -7.88 7.96 -14.21
CA VAL A 258 -7.06 9.00 -13.55
C VAL A 258 -7.79 10.34 -13.46
N ALA A 259 -8.60 10.68 -14.47
CA ALA A 259 -9.37 11.91 -14.44
C ALA A 259 -10.27 12.00 -13.20
N VAL A 260 -10.79 10.87 -12.70
CA VAL A 260 -11.59 10.83 -11.46
C VAL A 260 -10.76 11.32 -10.27
N PHE A 261 -9.56 10.76 -10.07
CA PHE A 261 -8.69 11.12 -8.94
C PHE A 261 -8.23 12.57 -9.02
N ASN A 262 -7.78 13.00 -10.21
CA ASN A 262 -7.29 14.35 -10.43
C ASN A 262 -8.39 15.41 -10.22
N ASN A 263 -9.62 15.14 -10.69
CA ASN A 263 -10.74 16.05 -10.51
C ASN A 263 -11.17 16.14 -9.03
N ALA A 264 -11.01 15.05 -8.27
CA ALA A 264 -11.26 15.02 -6.83
C ALA A 264 -10.08 15.60 -6.01
N GLY A 265 -8.94 15.92 -6.64
CA GLY A 265 -7.73 16.35 -5.95
C GLY A 265 -7.08 15.27 -5.08
N VAL A 266 -7.35 13.99 -5.39
CA VAL A 266 -6.81 12.84 -4.65
C VAL A 266 -5.52 12.35 -5.33
N PRO A 267 -4.38 12.32 -4.62
CA PRO A 267 -3.13 11.79 -5.17
C PRO A 267 -3.24 10.27 -5.39
N TRP A 268 -2.50 9.76 -6.38
CA TRP A 268 -2.58 8.35 -6.76
C TRP A 268 -1.22 7.75 -7.16
N VAL A 269 -1.09 6.43 -6.99
CA VAL A 269 0.03 5.59 -7.41
C VAL A 269 -0.54 4.35 -8.12
N SER A 270 -0.09 4.09 -9.35
CA SER A 270 -0.54 2.92 -10.12
C SER A 270 0.33 1.67 -9.87
N GLN A 271 -0.28 0.50 -9.83
CA GLN A 271 0.38 -0.80 -9.79
C GLN A 271 0.59 -1.36 -11.22
N ALA A 272 1.79 -1.67 -11.71
CA ALA A 272 3.13 -1.44 -11.17
C ALA A 272 3.91 -0.46 -12.06
N PHE A 273 4.76 0.39 -11.45
CA PHE A 273 5.79 1.13 -12.20
C PHE A 273 6.93 0.21 -12.63
N ILE A 274 7.25 0.22 -13.91
CA ILE A 274 8.40 -0.52 -14.47
C ILE A 274 9.38 0.50 -15.01
N LEU A 275 10.64 0.41 -14.58
CA LEU A 275 11.72 1.18 -15.19
C LEU A 275 11.98 0.65 -16.61
N PRO A 276 12.09 1.52 -17.63
CA PRO A 276 12.47 1.08 -18.96
C PRO A 276 13.86 0.43 -18.89
N GLN A 277 14.03 -0.69 -19.61
CA GLN A 277 15.37 -1.24 -19.84
C GLN A 277 16.25 -0.13 -20.40
N LYS A 278 17.46 0.03 -19.82
CA LYS A 278 18.47 0.99 -20.25
C LYS A 278 18.52 1.00 -21.78
N ARG A 279 18.10 2.10 -22.41
CA ARG A 279 18.57 2.39 -23.77
C ARG A 279 20.07 2.57 -23.63
N GLN A 280 20.81 1.58 -24.10
CA GLN A 280 22.22 1.69 -24.34
C GLN A 280 22.36 2.86 -25.32
N TRP A 281 22.83 4.00 -24.83
CA TRP A 281 23.21 5.11 -25.68
C TRP A 281 24.39 4.62 -26.51
N LEU A 282 24.11 4.12 -27.72
CA LEU A 282 25.11 4.03 -28.76
C LEU A 282 25.38 5.48 -29.16
N ILE A 283 26.54 5.96 -28.76
CA ILE A 283 27.17 7.15 -29.31
C ILE A 283 27.68 6.70 -30.68
N ASP A 284 27.04 7.21 -31.74
CA ASP A 284 27.71 7.45 -33.03
C ASP A 284 27.96 8.96 -33.15
#